data_AF-A0A947QWI2-F1
#
_entry.id   AF-A0A947QWI2-F1
#
_cell.length_a   1.000
_cell.length_b   1.000
_cell.length_c   1.000
_cell.angle_alpha   90.00
_cell.angle_beta   90.00
_cell.angle_gamma   90.00
#
_symmetry.space_group_name_H-M   'P 1'
#
loop_
_entity.id
_entity.type
_entity.pdbx_description
1 polymer ?
#
loop_
_entity_poly.entity_id
_entity_poly.type
_entity_poly.pdbx_seq_one_letter_code
_entity_poly.pdbx_strand_id
1 'polypeptide(L)'
;MKKLLILLALIVVGGGTFALIKNKSKANPASETPQKKRISEPVNVIPVAERPYMSISPLADGHNVNITVHTLNKPADSAEYELEYQAGSLLQGAFGSLTMGSLPQSTKILMGSCSAGGACTYHEDIQGGTLLVRFDGPEVYALKSDWKYIDNAKKDDEISSRDAKFQLSAPNLAKQRWIIIYNSPGYPEAPDGEVVSDAYALSTTGILTGTGELTMRATSDSPDLQIAGWDGQQWQYFEGKVADKMVTAQVDLLELYVVVNRAS
;
A
#
# COMPACT_ATOMS: atom_id res chain seq x y z
N MET A 1 36.09 39.17 76.45
CA MET A 1 34.67 38.72 76.34
C MET A 1 33.91 39.49 75.26
N LYS A 2 34.45 39.62 74.04
CA LYS A 2 33.77 40.29 72.90
C LYS A 2 33.83 39.47 71.61
N LYS A 3 34.70 38.44 71.55
CA LYS A 3 34.82 37.48 70.44
C LYS A 3 33.89 36.26 70.56
N LEU A 4 33.28 36.02 71.72
CA LEU A 4 32.35 34.89 71.95
C LEU A 4 30.89 35.22 71.55
N LEU A 5 30.51 36.51 71.57
CA LEU A 5 29.17 36.97 71.15
C LEU A 5 29.00 37.04 69.62
N ILE A 6 30.09 37.22 68.87
CA ILE A 6 30.08 37.28 67.40
C ILE A 6 29.92 35.88 66.79
N LEU A 7 30.44 34.83 67.46
CA LEU A 7 30.32 33.45 66.99
C LEU A 7 28.92 32.87 67.21
N LEU A 8 28.20 33.29 68.27
CA LEU A 8 26.82 32.87 68.52
C LEU A 8 25.81 33.53 67.57
N ALA A 9 26.06 34.77 67.14
CA ALA A 9 25.19 35.49 66.19
C ALA A 9 25.22 34.91 64.77
N LEU A 10 26.36 34.35 64.33
CA LEU A 10 26.52 33.73 63.01
C LEU A 10 25.84 32.35 62.89
N ILE A 11 25.75 31.59 63.99
CA ILE A 11 25.12 30.26 64.00
C ILE A 11 23.58 30.35 63.97
N VAL A 12 22.99 31.38 64.57
CA VAL A 12 21.53 31.58 64.57
C VAL A 12 21.00 32.09 63.21
N VAL A 13 21.79 32.87 62.48
CA VAL A 13 21.40 33.37 61.14
C VAL A 13 21.64 32.32 60.04
N GLY A 14 22.62 31.43 60.18
CA GLY A 14 22.88 30.34 59.23
C GLY A 14 21.92 29.14 59.34
N GLY A 15 21.34 28.87 60.52
CA GLY A 15 20.43 27.75 60.75
C GLY A 15 18.96 28.03 60.38
N GLY A 16 18.55 29.31 60.35
CA GLY A 16 17.14 29.71 60.16
C GLY A 16 16.65 29.72 58.70
N THR A 17 17.54 29.70 57.71
CA THR A 17 17.16 29.77 56.28
C THR A 17 17.12 28.41 55.58
N PHE A 18 17.68 27.35 56.17
CA PHE A 18 17.67 26.00 55.58
C PHE A 18 16.39 25.20 55.91
N ALA A 19 15.66 25.58 56.97
CA ALA A 19 14.46 24.87 57.41
C ALA A 19 13.16 25.31 56.70
N LEU A 20 13.16 26.41 55.93
CA LEU A 20 11.95 26.96 55.29
C LEU A 20 11.84 26.70 53.78
N ILE A 21 12.83 26.06 53.15
CA ILE A 21 12.79 25.72 51.70
C ILE A 21 12.35 24.26 51.48
N LYS A 22 12.33 23.42 52.52
CA LYS A 22 12.07 21.98 52.40
C LYS A 22 10.60 21.55 52.48
N ASN A 23 9.65 22.49 52.40
CA ASN A 23 8.22 22.20 52.52
C ASN A 23 7.37 22.69 51.33
N LYS A 24 7.92 22.60 50.11
CA LYS A 24 7.11 22.68 48.89
C LYS A 24 6.63 21.28 48.51
N SER A 25 5.38 21.02 48.89
CA SER A 25 4.37 20.19 48.23
C SER A 25 4.89 18.98 47.45
N LYS A 26 4.66 17.81 48.05
CA LYS A 26 4.61 16.51 47.36
C LYS A 26 3.74 16.64 46.12
N ALA A 27 4.36 16.59 44.94
CA ALA A 27 3.65 16.31 43.71
C ALA A 27 3.08 14.89 43.86
N ASN A 28 1.75 14.76 43.74
CA ASN A 28 1.13 13.46 43.51
C ASN A 28 1.85 12.81 42.32
N PRO A 29 2.27 11.54 42.38
CA PRO A 29 2.63 10.83 41.18
C PRO A 29 1.39 10.89 40.28
N ALA A 30 1.53 11.56 39.13
CA ALA A 30 0.53 11.47 38.08
C ALA A 30 0.34 9.98 37.82
N SER A 31 -0.89 9.50 38.02
CA SER A 31 -1.27 8.17 37.58
C SER A 31 -1.00 8.15 36.08
N GLU A 32 0.06 7.45 35.68
CA GLU A 32 0.29 7.07 34.30
C GLU A 32 -0.95 6.32 33.88
N THR A 33 -1.81 6.99 33.12
CA THR A 33 -2.93 6.35 32.47
C THR A 33 -2.29 5.27 31.60
N PRO A 34 -2.64 3.98 31.75
CA PRO A 34 -2.01 2.94 30.96
C PRO A 34 -2.18 3.33 29.49
N GLN A 35 -1.05 3.65 28.85
CA GLN A 35 -0.99 3.89 27.42
C GLN A 35 -1.54 2.61 26.81
N LYS A 36 -2.78 2.67 26.31
CA LYS A 36 -3.43 1.55 25.63
C LYS A 36 -2.48 1.19 24.50
N LYS A 37 -1.69 0.10 24.67
CA LYS A 37 -0.82 -0.41 23.62
C LYS A 37 -1.70 -0.53 22.39
N ARG A 38 -1.39 0.26 21.37
CA ARG A 38 -2.07 0.20 20.07
C ARG A 38 -1.69 -1.17 19.51
N ILE A 39 -2.53 -2.18 19.76
CA ILE A 39 -2.37 -3.49 19.15
C ILE A 39 -2.58 -3.24 17.65
N SER A 40 -1.48 -3.11 16.91
CA SER A 40 -1.53 -3.06 15.46
C SER A 40 -1.96 -4.43 14.97
N GLU A 41 -3.06 -4.51 14.24
CA GLU A 41 -3.48 -5.73 13.58
C GLU A 41 -2.36 -6.19 12.64
N PRO A 42 -2.00 -7.49 12.64
CA PRO A 42 -1.01 -8.01 11.72
C PRO A 42 -1.52 -7.91 10.28
N VAL A 43 -0.71 -7.34 9.39
CA VAL A 43 -1.03 -7.14 7.97
C VAL A 43 -0.06 -7.95 7.11
N ASN A 44 -0.55 -8.53 6.00
CA ASN A 44 0.23 -9.33 5.05
C ASN A 44 0.90 -10.57 5.68
N VAL A 45 0.26 -11.20 6.68
CA VAL A 45 0.82 -12.36 7.39
C VAL A 45 0.50 -13.71 6.74
N ILE A 46 -0.57 -13.80 5.94
CA ILE A 46 -0.90 -15.04 5.23
C ILE A 46 0.01 -15.24 4.02
N PRO A 47 0.31 -16.49 3.61
CA PRO A 47 1.07 -16.79 2.41
C PRO A 47 0.43 -16.18 1.15
N VAL A 48 1.24 -15.79 0.16
CA VAL A 48 0.75 -15.12 -1.07
C VAL A 48 -0.26 -15.98 -1.83
N ALA A 49 -0.03 -17.29 -1.91
CA ALA A 49 -0.94 -18.23 -2.57
C ALA A 49 -2.35 -18.29 -1.92
N GLU A 50 -2.47 -17.92 -0.65
CA GLU A 50 -3.76 -17.86 0.06
C GLU A 50 -4.45 -16.49 -0.07
N ARG A 51 -3.78 -15.49 -0.67
CA ARG A 51 -4.30 -14.14 -0.80
C ARG A 51 -5.25 -14.03 -2.01
N PRO A 52 -6.26 -13.16 -1.93
CA PRO A 52 -7.13 -12.86 -3.06
C PRO A 52 -6.40 -12.15 -4.20
N TYR A 53 -6.86 -12.36 -5.43
CA TYR A 53 -6.50 -11.49 -6.56
C TYR A 53 -7.38 -10.24 -6.53
N MET A 54 -6.75 -9.07 -6.53
CA MET A 54 -7.43 -7.79 -6.51
C MET A 54 -6.84 -6.83 -7.55
N SER A 55 -7.67 -5.94 -8.09
CA SER A 55 -7.21 -4.87 -8.98
C SER A 55 -7.80 -3.52 -8.57
N ILE A 56 -7.08 -2.45 -8.93
CA ILE A 56 -7.60 -1.08 -8.89
C ILE A 56 -7.55 -0.55 -10.31
N SER A 57 -8.71 -0.22 -10.88
CA SER A 57 -8.79 0.32 -12.24
C SER A 57 -9.24 1.78 -12.24
N PRO A 58 -8.63 2.65 -13.07
CA PRO A 58 -9.10 4.01 -13.24
C PRO A 58 -10.39 4.03 -14.06
N LEU A 59 -11.24 5.03 -13.82
CA LEU A 59 -12.38 5.32 -14.71
C LEU A 59 -12.05 6.47 -15.66
N ALA A 60 -12.77 6.50 -16.80
CA ALA A 60 -12.55 7.48 -17.87
C ALA A 60 -12.75 8.94 -17.40
N ASP A 61 -13.51 9.15 -16.32
CA ASP A 61 -13.73 10.45 -15.69
C ASP A 61 -12.47 11.02 -15.01
N GLY A 62 -11.43 10.21 -14.74
CA GLY A 62 -10.22 10.65 -14.04
C GLY A 62 -10.43 10.98 -12.56
N HIS A 63 -11.66 10.85 -12.06
CA HIS A 63 -12.05 11.22 -10.69
C HIS A 63 -12.43 10.01 -9.86
N ASN A 64 -12.59 8.86 -10.49
CA ASN A 64 -12.99 7.65 -9.84
C ASN A 64 -12.05 6.48 -10.14
N VAL A 65 -11.97 5.57 -9.19
CA VAL A 65 -11.32 4.27 -9.34
C VAL A 65 -12.30 3.18 -8.93
N ASN A 66 -12.11 1.98 -9.48
CA ASN A 66 -12.85 0.80 -9.09
C ASN A 66 -11.90 -0.16 -8.37
N ILE A 67 -12.21 -0.52 -7.13
CA ILE A 67 -11.54 -1.62 -6.44
C ILE A 67 -12.32 -2.88 -6.75
N THR A 68 -11.65 -3.91 -7.26
CA THR A 68 -12.27 -5.20 -7.59
C THR A 68 -11.57 -6.34 -6.88
N VAL A 69 -12.35 -7.19 -6.23
CA VAL A 69 -11.93 -8.50 -5.72
C VAL A 69 -12.36 -9.53 -6.75
N HIS A 70 -11.38 -10.16 -7.41
CA HIS A 70 -11.62 -11.13 -8.49
C HIS A 70 -11.77 -12.55 -7.95
N THR A 71 -10.90 -12.93 -7.02
CA THR A 71 -10.88 -14.26 -6.41
C THR A 71 -10.71 -14.15 -4.91
N LEU A 72 -11.18 -15.16 -4.18
CA LEU A 72 -10.95 -15.35 -2.75
C LEU A 72 -10.39 -16.77 -2.54
N ASN A 73 -9.11 -16.87 -2.24
CA ASN A 73 -8.48 -18.17 -1.92
C ASN A 73 -8.70 -18.55 -0.44
N LYS A 74 -9.00 -17.57 0.42
CA LYS A 74 -9.54 -17.76 1.76
C LYS A 74 -10.96 -17.19 1.86
N PRO A 75 -11.94 -17.99 2.34
CA PRO A 75 -13.32 -17.54 2.49
C PRO A 75 -13.42 -16.28 3.36
N ALA A 76 -14.23 -15.33 2.92
CA ALA A 76 -14.61 -14.14 3.66
C ALA A 76 -16.05 -13.77 3.27
N ASP A 77 -16.83 -13.30 4.23
CA ASP A 77 -18.22 -12.87 4.06
C ASP A 77 -18.30 -11.36 3.76
N SER A 78 -17.30 -10.61 4.21
CA SER A 78 -17.20 -9.18 3.91
C SER A 78 -15.76 -8.70 3.91
N ALA A 79 -15.54 -7.50 3.39
CA ALA A 79 -14.29 -6.80 3.55
C ALA A 79 -14.50 -5.31 3.81
N GLU A 80 -13.72 -4.75 4.73
CA GLU A 80 -13.59 -3.31 4.91
C GLU A 80 -12.34 -2.83 4.18
N TYR A 81 -12.45 -1.72 3.45
CA TYR A 81 -11.31 -1.14 2.75
C TYR A 81 -11.03 0.29 3.23
N GLU A 82 -9.75 0.62 3.20
CA GLU A 82 -9.19 1.96 3.38
C GLU A 82 -8.26 2.21 2.19
N LEU A 83 -8.72 3.05 1.27
CA LEU A 83 -7.94 3.52 0.13
C LEU A 83 -7.32 4.87 0.49
N GLU A 84 -6.02 4.86 0.76
CA GLU A 84 -5.20 6.05 0.97
C GLU A 84 -4.60 6.51 -0.37
N TYR A 85 -4.56 7.83 -0.59
CA TYR A 85 -3.87 8.41 -1.75
C TYR A 85 -3.34 9.81 -1.49
N GLN A 86 -2.24 10.14 -2.16
CA GLN A 86 -1.69 11.49 -2.22
C GLN A 86 -2.44 12.30 -3.28
N ALA A 87 -2.90 13.50 -2.91
CA ALA A 87 -3.48 14.50 -3.80
C ALA A 87 -2.75 15.84 -3.60
N GLY A 88 -1.86 16.19 -4.52
CA GLY A 88 -0.95 17.33 -4.37
C GLY A 88 -0.08 17.16 -3.11
N SER A 89 -0.24 18.03 -2.12
CA SER A 89 0.47 17.95 -0.83
C SER A 89 -0.33 17.26 0.29
N LEU A 90 -1.58 16.86 0.04
CA LEU A 90 -2.47 16.30 1.04
C LEU A 90 -2.57 14.77 0.94
N LEU A 91 -2.53 14.11 2.09
CA LEU A 91 -2.91 12.70 2.21
C LEU A 91 -4.43 12.61 2.39
N GLN A 92 -5.08 11.83 1.54
CA GLN A 92 -6.52 11.62 1.51
C GLN A 92 -6.84 10.15 1.75
N GLY A 93 -8.07 9.87 2.18
CA GLY A 93 -8.55 8.52 2.46
C GLY A 93 -10.00 8.34 2.06
N ALA A 94 -10.32 7.18 1.51
CA ALA A 94 -11.69 6.73 1.26
C ALA A 94 -11.91 5.38 1.95
N PHE A 95 -13.00 5.28 2.70
CA PHE A 95 -13.34 4.10 3.50
C PHE A 95 -14.65 3.51 3.03
N GLY A 96 -14.81 2.21 3.19
CA GLY A 96 -16.09 1.55 2.95
C GLY A 96 -16.00 0.05 3.16
N SER A 97 -17.04 -0.64 2.71
CA SER A 97 -17.13 -2.08 2.82
C SER A 97 -17.68 -2.72 1.55
N LEU A 98 -17.36 -4.00 1.39
CA LEU A 98 -17.80 -4.90 0.34
C LEU A 98 -18.44 -6.11 1.01
N THR A 99 -19.63 -6.51 0.60
CA THR A 99 -20.21 -7.80 0.98
C THR A 99 -19.75 -8.84 -0.04
N MET A 100 -19.17 -9.94 0.42
CA MET A 100 -18.68 -11.00 -0.45
C MET A 100 -19.85 -11.92 -0.82
N GLY A 101 -20.42 -11.66 -1.99
CA GLY A 101 -21.41 -12.52 -2.64
C GLY A 101 -20.77 -13.34 -3.77
N SER A 102 -21.27 -13.15 -4.99
CA SER A 102 -20.68 -13.76 -6.19
C SER A 102 -19.50 -12.96 -6.70
N LEU A 103 -18.32 -13.57 -6.85
CA LEU A 103 -17.16 -12.88 -7.42
C LEU A 103 -17.26 -12.79 -8.96
N PRO A 104 -16.69 -11.73 -9.58
CA PRO A 104 -15.98 -10.62 -8.96
C PRO A 104 -16.92 -9.65 -8.22
N GLN A 105 -16.42 -9.03 -7.15
CA GLN A 105 -17.11 -7.96 -6.41
C GLN A 105 -16.34 -6.65 -6.55
N SER A 106 -17.04 -5.55 -6.80
CA SER A 106 -16.39 -4.27 -7.07
C SER A 106 -17.09 -3.08 -6.44
N THR A 107 -16.32 -2.06 -6.08
CA THR A 107 -16.83 -0.78 -5.55
C THR A 107 -16.17 0.41 -6.22
N LYS A 108 -16.99 1.38 -6.61
CA LYS A 108 -16.56 2.65 -7.22
C LYS A 108 -16.25 3.65 -6.11
N ILE A 109 -15.02 4.17 -6.12
CA ILE A 109 -14.53 5.18 -5.19
C ILE A 109 -14.41 6.51 -5.91
N LEU A 110 -14.84 7.59 -5.26
CA LEU A 110 -14.60 8.95 -5.71
C LEU A 110 -13.33 9.50 -5.06
N MET A 111 -12.41 10.02 -5.87
CA MET A 111 -11.23 10.74 -5.43
C MET A 111 -11.59 12.23 -5.26
N GLY A 112 -12.33 12.52 -4.20
CA GLY A 112 -12.91 13.84 -3.95
C GLY A 112 -13.99 13.78 -2.88
N SER A 113 -14.87 14.79 -2.87
CA SER A 113 -16.02 14.85 -1.98
C SER A 113 -17.25 15.36 -2.72
N CYS A 114 -18.44 14.87 -2.35
CA CYS A 114 -19.71 15.42 -2.83
C CYS A 114 -20.55 15.86 -1.64
N SER A 115 -21.16 17.04 -1.77
CA SER A 115 -22.13 17.56 -0.81
C SER A 115 -23.48 16.84 -0.96
N ALA A 116 -24.31 16.90 0.08
CA ALA A 116 -25.67 16.37 0.05
C ALA A 116 -26.56 17.01 -1.04
N GLY A 117 -26.21 18.22 -1.51
CA GLY A 117 -26.89 18.91 -2.61
C GLY A 117 -26.42 18.51 -4.02
N GLY A 118 -25.50 17.54 -4.13
CA GLY A 118 -25.02 17.00 -5.41
C GLY A 118 -23.83 17.71 -6.04
N ALA A 119 -23.33 18.80 -5.44
CA ALA A 119 -22.10 19.45 -5.90
C ALA A 119 -20.87 18.63 -5.44
N CYS A 120 -20.00 18.28 -6.37
CA CYS A 120 -18.78 17.51 -6.13
C CYS A 120 -17.52 18.35 -6.37
N THR A 121 -16.54 18.17 -5.49
CA THR A 121 -15.18 18.71 -5.62
C THR A 121 -14.23 17.53 -5.79
N TYR A 122 -13.46 17.55 -6.87
CA TYR A 122 -12.51 16.50 -7.20
C TYR A 122 -11.11 16.85 -6.71
N HIS A 123 -10.38 15.85 -6.25
CA HIS A 123 -8.97 16.03 -5.92
C HIS A 123 -8.12 15.99 -7.19
N GLU A 124 -7.09 16.84 -7.24
CA GLU A 124 -6.13 16.94 -8.35
C GLU A 124 -4.76 16.41 -7.90
N ASP A 125 -3.84 16.26 -8.86
CA ASP A 125 -2.46 15.79 -8.64
C ASP A 125 -2.39 14.47 -7.85
N ILE A 126 -3.22 13.50 -8.24
CA ILE A 126 -3.29 12.19 -7.61
C ILE A 126 -2.10 11.32 -8.02
N GLN A 127 -1.37 10.76 -7.06
CA GLN A 127 -0.16 9.95 -7.31
C GLN A 127 -0.32 8.47 -6.94
N GLY A 128 -1.44 8.11 -6.30
CA GLY A 128 -1.67 6.80 -5.69
C GLY A 128 -1.31 6.79 -4.20
N GLY A 129 -1.22 5.61 -3.61
CA GLY A 129 -1.11 5.46 -2.16
C GLY A 129 -1.12 3.99 -1.75
N THR A 130 -1.91 3.66 -0.74
CA THR A 130 -2.04 2.30 -0.23
C THR A 130 -3.50 1.88 -0.19
N LEU A 131 -3.76 0.60 -0.44
CA LEU A 131 -5.06 -0.02 -0.22
C LEU A 131 -4.89 -1.03 0.91
N LEU A 132 -5.54 -0.78 2.04
CA LEU A 132 -5.68 -1.71 3.15
C LEU A 132 -7.06 -2.33 3.08
N VAL A 133 -7.12 -3.67 3.08
CA VAL A 133 -8.37 -4.43 3.07
C VAL A 133 -8.35 -5.42 4.22
N ARG A 134 -9.40 -5.39 5.04
CA ARG A 134 -9.64 -6.34 6.14
C ARG A 134 -10.76 -7.26 5.72
N PHE A 135 -10.46 -8.55 5.59
CA PHE A 135 -11.43 -9.58 5.27
C PHE A 135 -11.97 -10.19 6.56
N ASP A 136 -13.29 -10.25 6.66
CA ASP A 136 -14.02 -10.85 7.78
C ASP A 136 -14.73 -12.12 7.31
N GLY A 137 -14.57 -13.20 8.07
CA GLY A 137 -14.99 -14.56 7.72
C GLY A 137 -14.52 -15.56 8.78
N PRO A 138 -14.43 -16.86 8.45
CA PRO A 138 -13.95 -17.88 9.38
C PRO A 138 -12.55 -17.59 9.94
N GLU A 139 -11.69 -16.98 9.12
CA GLU A 139 -10.40 -16.43 9.52
C GLU A 139 -10.34 -14.96 9.14
N VAL A 140 -10.01 -14.10 10.10
CA VAL A 140 -9.83 -12.66 9.87
C VAL A 140 -8.40 -12.39 9.43
N TYR A 141 -8.23 -11.67 8.32
CA TYR A 141 -6.91 -11.28 7.82
C TYR A 141 -6.94 -9.90 7.17
N ALA A 142 -5.80 -9.21 7.20
CA ALA A 142 -5.64 -7.88 6.63
C ALA A 142 -4.51 -7.88 5.60
N LEU A 143 -4.74 -7.20 4.48
CA LEU A 143 -3.80 -7.07 3.38
C LEU A 143 -3.62 -5.61 3.03
N LYS A 144 -2.36 -5.16 2.93
CA LYS A 144 -2.03 -3.79 2.55
C LYS A 144 -1.05 -3.81 1.40
N SER A 145 -1.41 -3.10 0.34
CA SER A 145 -0.62 -3.03 -0.88
C SER A 145 -0.55 -1.62 -1.43
N ASP A 146 0.57 -1.32 -2.08
CA ASP A 146 0.81 -0.04 -2.73
C ASP A 146 0.17 0.00 -4.12
N TRP A 147 -0.30 1.18 -4.50
CA TRP A 147 -0.75 1.47 -5.85
C TRP A 147 -0.23 2.83 -6.30
N LYS A 148 -0.04 2.97 -7.61
CA LYS A 148 0.36 4.22 -8.27
C LYS A 148 -0.71 4.63 -9.25
N TYR A 149 -1.10 5.90 -9.20
CA TYR A 149 -1.95 6.53 -10.20
C TYR A 149 -1.08 7.37 -11.13
N ILE A 150 -1.29 7.22 -12.43
CA ILE A 150 -0.55 7.94 -13.45
C ILE A 150 -1.55 8.70 -14.30
N ASP A 151 -1.54 10.03 -14.15
CA ASP A 151 -2.06 10.94 -15.15
C ASP A 151 -1.04 11.05 -16.29
N ASN A 152 -1.23 10.28 -17.35
CA ASN A 152 -0.32 10.26 -18.50
C ASN A 152 -0.64 11.37 -19.52
N ALA A 153 -0.85 12.60 -19.04
CA ALA A 153 -1.08 13.76 -19.87
C ALA A 153 0.02 14.02 -20.91
N LYS A 154 1.25 13.67 -20.55
CA LYS A 154 2.45 13.86 -21.38
C LYS A 154 2.64 12.78 -22.43
N LYS A 155 1.81 11.72 -22.39
CA LYS A 155 1.88 10.57 -23.30
C LYS A 155 3.23 9.87 -23.23
N ASP A 156 3.74 9.71 -22.02
CA ASP A 156 4.92 8.91 -21.73
C ASP A 156 4.64 7.45 -22.12
N ASP A 157 5.64 6.78 -22.67
CA ASP A 157 5.62 5.36 -23.02
C ASP A 157 6.30 4.49 -21.95
N GLU A 158 6.80 5.10 -20.87
CA GLU A 158 7.44 4.43 -19.74
C GLU A 158 6.65 4.65 -18.46
N ILE A 159 6.39 3.55 -17.74
CA ILE A 159 5.75 3.58 -16.43
C ILE A 159 6.49 2.68 -15.45
N SER A 160 6.36 2.98 -14.16
CA SER A 160 6.97 2.19 -13.09
C SER A 160 6.08 2.13 -11.86
N SER A 161 6.12 1.01 -11.13
CA SER A 161 5.49 0.90 -9.81
C SER A 161 6.12 1.88 -8.81
N ARG A 162 5.42 2.12 -7.70
CA ARG A 162 5.90 3.01 -6.63
C ARG A 162 7.21 2.55 -5.99
N ASP A 163 7.42 1.24 -5.90
CA ASP A 163 8.62 0.62 -5.33
C ASP A 163 9.74 0.35 -6.34
N ALA A 164 9.55 0.77 -7.60
CA ALA A 164 10.50 0.54 -8.70
C ALA A 164 10.92 -0.93 -8.85
N LYS A 165 10.01 -1.88 -8.59
CA LYS A 165 10.21 -3.31 -8.90
C LYS A 165 9.49 -3.78 -10.17
N PHE A 166 8.60 -2.96 -10.72
CA PHE A 166 7.96 -3.16 -12.02
C PHE A 166 8.23 -1.92 -12.89
N GLN A 167 8.81 -2.09 -14.07
CA GLN A 167 9.05 -1.04 -15.06
C GLN A 167 8.64 -1.54 -16.44
N LEU A 168 7.74 -0.82 -17.09
CA LEU A 168 7.24 -1.16 -18.42
C LEU A 168 7.48 -0.01 -19.38
N SER A 169 8.13 -0.30 -20.51
CA SER A 169 8.24 0.60 -21.66
C SER A 169 7.44 0.02 -22.83
N ALA A 170 6.41 0.75 -23.29
CA ALA A 170 5.55 0.32 -24.39
C ALA A 170 4.95 1.52 -25.14
N PRO A 171 5.08 1.59 -26.47
CA PRO A 171 4.52 2.70 -27.26
C PRO A 171 3.00 2.89 -27.08
N ASN A 172 2.26 1.82 -26.77
CA ASN A 172 0.82 1.90 -26.58
C ASN A 172 0.40 2.49 -25.21
N LEU A 173 1.33 2.66 -24.26
CA LEU A 173 1.06 3.38 -23.01
C LEU A 173 0.82 4.86 -23.24
N ALA A 174 1.48 5.47 -24.24
CA ALA A 174 1.27 6.86 -24.66
C ALA A 174 -0.17 7.16 -25.13
N LYS A 175 -0.96 6.11 -25.41
CA LYS A 175 -2.39 6.22 -25.79
C LYS A 175 -3.33 6.20 -24.59
N GLN A 176 -2.84 5.79 -23.41
CA GLN A 176 -3.64 5.64 -22.21
C GLN A 176 -3.51 6.90 -21.37
N ARG A 177 -4.63 7.58 -21.07
CA ARG A 177 -4.62 8.79 -20.25
C ARG A 177 -4.47 8.46 -18.76
N TRP A 178 -5.17 7.44 -18.29
CA TRP A 178 -5.20 7.07 -16.88
C TRP A 178 -4.70 5.63 -16.75
N ILE A 179 -3.65 5.46 -15.95
CA ILE A 179 -2.99 4.18 -15.74
C ILE A 179 -2.84 3.96 -14.24
N ILE A 180 -3.15 2.75 -13.77
CA ILE A 180 -2.87 2.31 -12.42
C ILE A 180 -1.96 1.09 -12.46
N ILE A 181 -0.92 1.14 -11.63
CA ILE A 181 -0.09 -0.03 -11.29
C ILE A 181 -0.37 -0.35 -9.84
N TYR A 182 -0.89 -1.55 -9.57
CA TYR A 182 -1.22 -2.01 -8.23
C TYR A 182 -0.41 -3.24 -7.88
N ASN A 183 0.26 -3.24 -6.72
CA ASN A 183 0.90 -4.43 -6.18
C ASN A 183 -0.17 -5.37 -5.59
N SER A 184 -0.83 -6.14 -6.46
CA SER A 184 -1.91 -7.02 -6.06
C SER A 184 -1.46 -7.96 -4.93
N PRO A 185 -2.26 -8.13 -3.86
CA PRO A 185 -1.83 -8.92 -2.72
C PRO A 185 -1.62 -10.40 -3.07
N GLY A 186 -2.39 -10.90 -4.03
CA GLY A 186 -2.25 -12.23 -4.62
C GLY A 186 -2.41 -12.20 -6.13
N TYR A 187 -2.60 -13.38 -6.71
CA TYR A 187 -2.80 -13.61 -8.14
C TYR A 187 -3.97 -14.60 -8.31
N PRO A 188 -4.52 -14.78 -9.53
CA PRO A 188 -5.65 -15.68 -9.77
C PRO A 188 -5.24 -17.15 -9.60
N GLU A 189 -5.46 -18.01 -10.60
CA GLU A 189 -4.90 -19.37 -10.56
C GLU A 189 -3.36 -19.31 -10.50
N ALA A 190 -2.75 -20.32 -9.87
CA ALA A 190 -1.29 -20.36 -9.76
C ALA A 190 -0.67 -20.55 -11.15
N PRO A 191 0.32 -19.73 -11.55
CA PRO A 191 1.09 -20.01 -12.75
C PRO A 191 1.91 -21.28 -12.57
N ASP A 192 2.37 -21.85 -13.67
CA ASP A 192 3.33 -22.95 -13.66
C ASP A 192 4.70 -22.45 -13.17
N GLY A 193 5.28 -23.19 -12.22
CA GLY A 193 6.50 -22.81 -11.49
C GLY A 193 6.26 -22.11 -10.15
N GLU A 194 7.35 -21.79 -9.47
CA GLU A 194 7.31 -21.07 -8.19
C GLU A 194 7.26 -19.55 -8.44
N VAL A 195 6.27 -18.85 -7.89
CA VAL A 195 6.21 -17.38 -7.96
C VAL A 195 7.27 -16.77 -7.05
N VAL A 196 8.20 -16.02 -7.65
CA VAL A 196 9.36 -15.42 -6.99
C VAL A 196 9.39 -13.89 -7.16
N SER A 197 8.23 -13.24 -7.23
CA SER A 197 8.11 -11.78 -7.16
C SER A 197 6.82 -11.35 -6.45
N ASP A 198 6.72 -10.05 -6.19
CA ASP A 198 5.43 -9.40 -5.96
C ASP A 198 4.57 -9.46 -7.25
N ALA A 199 3.25 -9.34 -7.13
CA ALA A 199 2.32 -9.41 -8.26
C ALA A 199 1.85 -8.00 -8.65
N TYR A 200 1.99 -7.61 -9.91
CA TYR A 200 1.64 -6.25 -10.36
C TYR A 200 0.50 -6.28 -11.36
N ALA A 201 -0.66 -5.78 -10.93
CA ALA A 201 -1.81 -5.55 -11.79
C ALA A 201 -1.63 -4.20 -12.52
N LEU A 202 -1.82 -4.22 -13.83
CA LEU A 202 -1.80 -3.06 -14.71
C LEU A 202 -3.22 -2.80 -15.22
N SER A 203 -3.75 -1.61 -14.98
CA SER A 203 -5.11 -1.26 -15.39
C SER A 203 -5.16 0.10 -16.02
N THR A 204 -5.93 0.23 -17.10
CA THR A 204 -6.13 1.47 -17.85
C THR A 204 -7.61 1.66 -18.17
N THR A 205 -7.99 2.87 -18.58
CA THR A 205 -9.37 3.13 -19.01
C THR A 205 -9.68 2.60 -20.41
N GLY A 206 -8.66 2.47 -21.26
CA GLY A 206 -8.75 1.80 -22.56
C GLY A 206 -8.30 0.35 -22.49
N ILE A 207 -8.50 -0.38 -23.60
CA ILE A 207 -7.97 -1.73 -23.77
C ILE A 207 -6.44 -1.64 -23.93
N LEU A 208 -5.71 -2.43 -23.15
CA LEU A 208 -4.27 -2.65 -23.34
C LEU A 208 -4.06 -3.63 -24.49
N THR A 209 -3.26 -3.22 -25.47
CA THR A 209 -2.93 -4.05 -26.64
C THR A 209 -1.48 -3.79 -27.04
N GLY A 210 -0.88 -4.71 -27.79
CA GLY A 210 0.50 -4.60 -28.26
C GLY A 210 1.51 -5.14 -27.26
N THR A 211 2.78 -4.80 -27.48
CA THR A 211 3.92 -5.34 -26.73
C THR A 211 4.76 -4.23 -26.11
N GLY A 212 5.58 -4.61 -25.11
CA GLY A 212 6.51 -3.72 -24.43
C GLY A 212 7.66 -4.46 -23.77
N GLU A 213 8.69 -3.72 -23.38
CA GLU A 213 9.79 -4.24 -22.58
C GLU A 213 9.41 -4.10 -21.10
N LEU A 214 9.26 -5.23 -20.42
CA LEU A 214 8.95 -5.29 -19.00
C LEU A 214 10.17 -5.76 -18.22
N THR A 215 10.54 -4.99 -17.20
CA THR A 215 11.56 -5.34 -16.22
C THR A 215 10.90 -5.53 -14.85
N MET A 216 11.12 -6.70 -14.23
CA MET A 216 10.57 -7.04 -12.92
C MET A 216 11.64 -7.55 -11.95
N ARG A 217 11.56 -7.15 -10.68
CA ARG A 217 12.42 -7.65 -9.61
C ARG A 217 11.91 -8.97 -9.04
N ALA A 218 12.76 -9.98 -9.07
CA ALA A 218 12.58 -11.26 -8.41
C ALA A 218 13.20 -11.29 -7.00
N THR A 219 12.73 -12.22 -6.17
CA THR A 219 13.31 -12.58 -4.87
C THR A 219 14.38 -13.65 -5.00
N SER A 220 14.27 -14.50 -6.03
CA SER A 220 15.23 -15.55 -6.41
C SER A 220 16.34 -15.02 -7.33
N ASP A 221 17.51 -15.66 -7.29
CA ASP A 221 18.66 -15.47 -8.18
C ASP A 221 18.84 -16.63 -9.18
N SER A 222 17.84 -17.50 -9.33
CA SER A 222 17.82 -18.56 -10.33
C SER A 222 18.11 -17.99 -11.74
N PRO A 223 18.84 -18.72 -12.61
CA PRO A 223 18.94 -18.36 -14.02
C PRO A 223 17.65 -18.67 -14.80
N ASP A 224 16.79 -19.55 -14.28
CA ASP A 224 15.61 -20.08 -14.96
C ASP A 224 14.34 -19.24 -14.68
N LEU A 225 14.51 -17.92 -14.58
CA LEU A 225 13.41 -17.00 -14.31
C LEU A 225 12.72 -16.55 -15.59
N GLN A 226 11.38 -16.57 -15.57
CA GLN A 226 10.53 -16.08 -16.64
C GLN A 226 9.52 -15.07 -16.09
N ILE A 227 9.10 -14.13 -16.92
CA ILE A 227 7.93 -13.31 -16.60
C ILE A 227 6.68 -14.10 -17.01
N ALA A 228 5.73 -14.24 -16.10
CA ALA A 228 4.40 -14.77 -16.39
C ALA A 228 3.40 -13.61 -16.37
N GLY A 229 2.61 -13.46 -17.44
CA GLY A 229 1.56 -12.45 -17.56
C GLY A 229 0.18 -13.10 -17.68
N TRP A 230 -0.81 -12.57 -16.96
CA TRP A 230 -2.19 -13.03 -16.97
C TRP A 230 -3.04 -12.17 -17.90
N ASP A 231 -3.66 -12.79 -18.89
CA ASP A 231 -4.48 -12.11 -19.90
C ASP A 231 -5.96 -11.93 -19.54
N GLY A 232 -6.33 -12.26 -18.30
CA GLY A 232 -7.72 -12.32 -17.84
C GLY A 232 -8.28 -13.75 -17.82
N GLN A 233 -7.63 -14.70 -18.50
CA GLN A 233 -8.10 -16.07 -18.64
C GLN A 233 -7.02 -17.14 -18.42
N GLN A 234 -5.78 -16.87 -18.83
CA GLN A 234 -4.68 -17.82 -18.72
C GLN A 234 -3.34 -17.10 -18.56
N TRP A 235 -2.35 -17.84 -18.07
CA TRP A 235 -0.97 -17.38 -17.98
C TRP A 235 -0.23 -17.54 -19.31
N GLN A 236 0.50 -16.50 -19.68
CA GLN A 236 1.45 -16.45 -20.79
C GLN A 236 2.86 -16.27 -20.23
N TYR A 237 3.85 -16.94 -20.82
CA TYR A 237 5.22 -16.97 -20.30
C TYR A 237 6.17 -16.31 -21.29
N PHE A 238 7.02 -15.44 -20.77
CA PHE A 238 7.95 -14.63 -21.54
C PHE A 238 9.37 -14.88 -21.02
N GLU A 239 10.21 -15.42 -21.90
CA GLU A 239 11.63 -15.57 -21.65
C GLU A 239 12.32 -14.21 -21.63
N GLY A 240 13.18 -14.01 -20.63
CA GLY A 240 13.85 -12.74 -20.41
C GLY A 240 15.32 -12.91 -20.07
N LYS A 241 16.04 -11.80 -20.07
CA LYS A 241 17.41 -11.73 -19.55
C LYS A 241 17.34 -11.55 -18.04
N VAL A 242 18.08 -12.39 -17.31
CA VAL A 242 18.21 -12.30 -15.85
C VAL A 242 19.53 -11.61 -15.51
N ALA A 243 19.47 -10.51 -14.75
CA ALA A 243 20.63 -9.81 -14.23
C ALA A 243 20.30 -9.19 -12.86
N ASP A 244 21.08 -9.49 -11.82
CA ASP A 244 20.91 -8.90 -10.47
C ASP A 244 19.49 -9.01 -9.90
N LYS A 245 18.87 -10.19 -10.06
CA LYS A 245 17.47 -10.49 -9.71
C LYS A 245 16.44 -9.62 -10.45
N MET A 246 16.83 -9.00 -11.56
CA MET A 246 15.92 -8.35 -12.49
C MET A 246 15.72 -9.27 -13.69
N VAL A 247 14.47 -9.47 -14.08
CA VAL A 247 14.10 -10.17 -15.31
C VAL A 247 13.56 -9.15 -16.29
N THR A 248 14.18 -9.04 -17.46
CA THR A 248 13.74 -8.14 -18.53
C THR A 248 13.33 -8.95 -19.76
N ALA A 249 12.08 -8.81 -20.20
CA ALA A 249 11.53 -9.53 -21.35
C ALA A 249 10.66 -8.63 -22.23
N GLN A 250 10.53 -9.00 -23.51
CA GLN A 250 9.44 -8.48 -24.34
C GLN A 250 8.16 -9.23 -23.98
N VAL A 251 7.12 -8.50 -23.60
CA VAL A 251 5.83 -9.04 -23.16
C VAL A 251 4.68 -8.45 -23.96
N ASP A 252 3.60 -9.20 -24.08
CA ASP A 252 2.30 -8.62 -24.43
C ASP A 252 1.79 -7.75 -23.28
N LEU A 253 1.02 -6.70 -23.58
CA LEU A 253 0.38 -5.85 -22.56
C LEU A 253 -0.86 -6.54 -21.99
N LEU A 254 -0.72 -7.06 -20.77
CA LEU A 254 -1.66 -7.91 -20.05
C LEU A 254 -2.05 -7.30 -18.70
N GLU A 255 -3.00 -7.93 -18.00
CA GLU A 255 -3.64 -7.36 -16.81
C GLU A 255 -2.81 -7.49 -15.53
N LEU A 256 -1.99 -8.52 -15.42
CA LEU A 256 -1.21 -8.83 -14.23
C LEU A 256 0.09 -9.54 -14.61
N TYR A 257 1.17 -9.25 -13.89
CA TYR A 257 2.45 -9.92 -14.08
C TYR A 257 3.06 -10.38 -12.76
N VAL A 258 3.78 -11.50 -12.84
CA VAL A 258 4.66 -12.05 -11.82
C VAL A 258 5.94 -12.60 -12.47
N VAL A 259 6.98 -12.85 -11.67
CA VAL A 259 8.14 -13.65 -12.07
C VAL A 259 7.98 -15.05 -11.51
N VAL A 260 8.20 -16.06 -12.35
CA VAL A 260 8.20 -17.47 -11.96
C VAL A 260 9.59 -18.09 -12.14
N ASN A 261 9.93 -19.00 -11.25
CA ASN A 261 11.07 -19.90 -11.38
C ASN A 261 10.56 -21.25 -11.89
N ARG A 262 10.87 -21.57 -13.14
CA ARG A 262 10.49 -22.83 -13.78
C ARG A 262 11.77 -23.62 -14.01
N ALA A 263 12.14 -24.45 -13.05
CA ALA A 263 13.22 -25.40 -13.25
C ALA A 263 12.84 -26.31 -14.42
N SER A 264 13.61 -26.24 -15.51
CA SER A 264 13.50 -27.15 -16.66
C SER A 264 13.92 -28.57 -16.31
#